data_AF-A0A1J0AKW3-F1
#
_entry.id   AF-A0A1J0AKW3-F1
#
_cell.length_a   1.000
_cell.length_b   1.000
_cell.length_c   1.000
_cell.angle_alpha   90.00
_cell.angle_beta   90.00
_cell.angle_gamma   90.00
#
_symmetry.space_group_name_H-M   'P 1'
#
loop_
_entity.id
_entity.type
_entity.pdbx_description
1 polymer ?
#
loop_
_entity_poly.entity_id
_entity_poly.type
_entity_poly.pdbx_seq_one_letter_code
_entity_poly.pdbx_strand_id
1 'polypeptide(L)'
;MNQYINYGCYVRTLSDLHIDEPSEGLVITDTFSKVHYELSTDTPCDRSDLLGLDTEYQTGNLTILMDIKNKSPFTHIVKDSEGFLFAVQIRN
;
A
#
# COMPACT_ATOMS: atom_id res chain seq x y z
N MET A 1 8.75 -7.60 -20.36
CA MET A 1 7.64 -7.93 -19.43
C MET A 1 7.37 -6.64 -18.69
N ASN A 2 6.18 -6.06 -18.88
CA ASN A 2 5.82 -4.80 -18.27
C ASN A 2 5.27 -5.10 -16.88
N GLN A 3 5.83 -4.44 -15.87
CA GLN A 3 5.34 -4.56 -14.51
C GLN A 3 3.93 -3.99 -14.40
N TYR A 4 3.05 -4.55 -13.58
CA TYR A 4 1.68 -4.07 -13.38
C TYR A 4 1.18 -4.31 -11.95
N ILE A 5 0.18 -3.54 -11.54
CA ILE A 5 -0.50 -3.69 -10.25
C ILE A 5 -1.60 -4.74 -10.37
N ASN A 6 -1.44 -5.87 -9.66
CA ASN A 6 -2.35 -7.01 -9.72
C ASN A 6 -3.38 -7.02 -8.58
N TYR A 7 -3.04 -6.42 -7.44
CA TYR A 7 -3.88 -6.40 -6.25
C TYR A 7 -3.51 -5.19 -5.38
N GLY A 8 -4.48 -4.70 -4.60
CA GLY A 8 -4.35 -3.48 -3.84
C GLY A 8 -5.31 -3.44 -2.66
N CYS A 9 -4.96 -2.69 -1.63
CA CYS A 9 -5.79 -2.45 -0.46
C CYS A 9 -5.49 -1.05 0.07
N TYR A 10 -6.52 -0.35 0.54
CA TYR A 10 -6.33 0.92 1.23
C TYR A 10 -5.53 0.73 2.50
N VAL A 11 -4.65 1.70 2.78
CA VAL A 11 -3.93 1.77 4.04
C VAL A 11 -4.08 3.14 4.66
N ARG A 12 -4.00 3.18 5.99
CA ARG A 12 -3.90 4.42 6.75
C ARG A 12 -2.59 4.45 7.52
N THR A 13 -2.07 5.64 7.76
CA THR A 13 -0.94 5.82 8.67
C THR A 13 -1.44 5.81 10.10
N LEU A 14 -0.79 5.03 10.95
CA LEU A 14 -0.97 5.07 12.40
C LEU A 14 0.03 6.04 13.01
N SER A 15 -0.44 6.83 13.97
CA SER A 15 0.43 7.60 14.84
C SER A 15 1.00 6.70 15.94
N ASP A 16 2.18 7.03 16.46
CA ASP A 16 2.85 6.26 17.53
C ASP A 16 1.97 5.99 18.75
N LEU A 17 1.01 6.87 19.03
CA LEU A 17 0.04 6.76 20.12
C LEU A 17 -0.94 5.57 19.98
N HIS A 18 -1.11 5.00 18.79
CA HIS A 18 -2.07 3.92 18.51
C HIS A 18 -1.40 2.56 18.22
N ILE A 19 -0.07 2.46 18.34
CA ILE A 19 0.65 1.18 18.11
C ILE A 19 0.32 0.15 19.20
N ASP A 20 0.03 0.61 20.41
CA ASP A 20 -0.30 -0.26 21.56
C ASP A 20 -1.79 -0.63 21.63
N GLU A 21 -2.63 -0.08 20.75
CA GLU A 21 -4.01 -0.54 20.61
C GLU A 21 -4.04 -1.84 19.82
N PRO A 22 -4.82 -2.86 20.25
CA PRO A 22 -4.95 -4.09 19.49
C PRO A 22 -5.56 -3.79 18.12
N SER A 23 -4.73 -3.73 17.08
CA SER A 23 -5.20 -3.68 15.70
C SER A 23 -5.64 -5.08 15.29
N GLU A 24 -6.91 -5.22 14.86
CA GLU A 24 -7.33 -6.45 14.18
C GLU A 24 -6.76 -6.55 12.75
N GLY A 25 -6.14 -5.48 12.25
CA GLY A 25 -5.53 -5.39 10.93
C GLY A 25 -4.06 -5.84 10.85
N LEU A 26 -3.57 -5.99 9.62
CA LEU A 26 -2.14 -6.21 9.35
C LEU A 26 -1.42 -4.85 9.40
N VAL A 27 -0.42 -4.71 10.26
CA VAL A 27 0.43 -3.51 10.33
C VAL A 27 1.76 -3.77 9.63
N ILE A 28 2.12 -2.87 8.71
CA ILE A 28 3.42 -2.82 8.04
C ILE A 28 4.18 -1.60 8.56
N THR A 29 5.33 -1.85 9.15
CA THR A 29 6.19 -0.79 9.69
C THR A 29 7.35 -0.51 8.75
N ASP A 30 7.47 0.73 8.29
CA ASP A 30 8.72 1.23 7.74
C ASP A 30 9.65 1.60 8.90
N THR A 31 10.62 0.72 9.18
CA THR A 31 11.57 0.90 10.28
C THR A 31 12.52 2.09 10.08
N PHE A 32 12.72 2.55 8.83
CA PHE A 32 13.61 3.67 8.55
C PHE A 32 12.93 5.00 8.87
N SER A 33 11.72 5.20 8.34
CA SER A 33 10.94 6.42 8.58
C SER A 33 10.14 6.39 9.89
N LYS A 34 10.07 5.23 10.55
CA LYS A 34 9.23 4.96 11.73
C LYS A 34 7.74 5.24 11.46
N VAL A 35 7.29 4.98 10.23
CA VAL A 35 5.89 5.10 9.86
C VAL A 35 5.23 3.73 9.92
N HIS A 36 4.04 3.69 10.52
CA HIS A 36 3.23 2.49 10.64
C HIS A 36 2.03 2.59 9.68
N TYR A 37 1.89 1.60 8.80
CA TYR A 37 0.79 1.50 7.85
C TYR A 37 -0.12 0.35 8.28
N GLU A 38 -1.37 0.66 8.59
CA GLU A 38 -2.38 -0.36 8.87
C GLU A 38 -3.20 -0.64 7.62
N LEU A 39 -3.30 -1.91 7.27
CA LEU A 39 -4.12 -2.37 6.16
C LEU A 39 -5.56 -2.53 6.62
N SER A 40 -6.47 -1.89 5.89
CA SER A 40 -7.91 -2.14 6.01
C SER A 40 -8.27 -3.36 5.16
N THR A 41 -7.89 -4.55 5.61
CA THR A 41 -8.00 -5.81 4.83
C THR A 41 -9.44 -6.22 4.52
N ASP A 42 -10.41 -5.56 5.14
CA ASP A 42 -11.85 -5.62 4.88
C ASP A 42 -12.30 -4.77 3.67
N THR A 43 -11.44 -3.85 3.20
CA THR A 43 -11.72 -2.98 2.04
C THR A 43 -10.65 -3.14 0.95
N PRO A 44 -10.61 -4.30 0.25
CA PRO A 44 -9.73 -4.47 -0.91
C PRO A 44 -10.10 -3.50 -2.03
N CYS A 45 -9.11 -3.06 -2.79
CA CYS A 45 -9.33 -2.21 -3.97
C CYS A 45 -10.19 -2.95 -5.00
N ASP A 46 -11.16 -2.24 -5.56
CA ASP A 46 -11.97 -2.77 -6.64
C ASP A 46 -11.23 -2.69 -7.99
N ARG A 47 -11.89 -3.13 -9.06
CA ARG A 47 -11.27 -3.15 -10.39
C ARG A 47 -10.96 -1.75 -10.93
N SER A 48 -11.77 -0.75 -10.60
CA SER A 48 -11.58 0.64 -11.03
C SER A 48 -10.39 1.25 -10.30
N ASP A 49 -10.30 1.04 -8.99
CA ASP A 49 -9.16 1.47 -8.17
C ASP A 49 -7.84 0.91 -8.72
N LEU A 50 -7.81 -0.39 -9.00
CA LEU A 50 -6.62 -1.06 -9.53
C LEU A 50 -6.23 -0.53 -10.91
N LEU A 51 -7.20 -0.24 -11.78
CA LEU A 51 -6.94 0.33 -13.11
C LEU A 51 -6.35 1.75 -13.00
N GLY A 52 -6.87 2.57 -12.08
CA GLY A 52 -6.35 3.90 -11.80
C GLY A 52 -4.92 3.85 -11.30
N LEU A 53 -4.66 3.02 -10.29
CA LEU A 53 -3.32 2.81 -9.73
C LEU A 53 -2.33 2.30 -10.77
N ASP A 54 -2.72 1.30 -11.57
CA ASP A 54 -1.84 0.77 -12.63
C ASP A 54 -1.54 1.83 -13.68
N THR A 55 -2.53 2.63 -14.08
CA THR A 55 -2.32 3.75 -15.02
C THR A 55 -1.31 4.74 -14.47
N GLU A 56 -1.48 5.19 -13.23
CA GLU A 56 -0.53 6.10 -12.60
C GLU A 56 0.87 5.50 -12.46
N TYR A 57 0.96 4.19 -12.20
CA TYR A 57 2.23 3.47 -12.15
C TYR A 57 2.93 3.46 -13.51
N GLN A 58 2.20 3.14 -14.59
CA GLN A 58 2.75 3.13 -15.95
C GLN A 58 3.18 4.53 -16.42
N THR A 59 2.47 5.58 -16.00
CA THR A 59 2.81 6.97 -16.37
C THR A 59 3.86 7.60 -15.45
N GLY A 60 4.29 6.90 -14.39
CA GLY A 60 5.28 7.40 -13.42
C GLY A 60 4.74 8.47 -12.44
N ASN A 61 3.41 8.60 -12.33
CA ASN A 61 2.76 9.53 -11.40
C ASN A 61 2.57 8.90 -10.01
N LEU A 62 2.54 7.57 -9.93
CA LEU A 62 2.40 6.85 -8.67
C LEU A 62 3.69 6.94 -7.84
N THR A 63 3.58 7.38 -6.59
CA THR A 63 4.74 7.48 -5.70
C THR A 63 4.93 6.18 -4.92
N ILE A 64 6.10 5.54 -5.03
CA ILE A 64 6.48 4.40 -4.19
C ILE A 64 7.07 4.93 -2.88
N LEU A 65 6.47 4.55 -1.76
CA LEU A 65 6.92 4.97 -0.42
C LEU A 65 7.81 3.93 0.24
N MET A 66 7.51 2.64 0.04
CA MET A 66 8.22 1.55 0.71
C MET A 66 8.14 0.25 -0.10
N ASP A 67 9.26 -0.48 -0.16
CA ASP A 67 9.30 -1.87 -0.61
C ASP A 67 9.05 -2.83 0.58
N ILE A 68 8.07 -3.71 0.44
CA ILE A 68 7.72 -4.70 1.46
C ILE A 68 8.55 -5.97 1.24
N LYS A 69 9.52 -6.21 2.13
CA LYS A 69 10.45 -7.35 2.02
C LYS A 69 10.00 -8.63 2.75
N ASN A 70 8.90 -8.55 3.50
CA ASN A 70 8.40 -9.66 4.34
C ASN A 70 7.41 -10.55 3.57
N LYS A 71 7.04 -11.72 4.13
CA LYS A 71 5.99 -12.61 3.58
C LYS A 71 4.60 -11.96 3.69
N SER A 72 4.35 -10.98 2.83
CA SER A 72 3.09 -10.29 2.62
C SER A 72 2.60 -10.58 1.20
N PRO A 73 1.28 -10.65 0.95
CA PRO A 73 0.76 -10.65 -0.42
C PRO A 73 1.10 -9.35 -1.17
N PHE A 74 1.40 -8.27 -0.46
CA PHE A 74 1.77 -6.97 -1.01
C PHE A 74 3.28 -6.83 -1.15
N THR A 75 3.71 -6.09 -2.17
CA THR A 75 5.12 -5.83 -2.46
C THR A 75 5.53 -4.39 -2.19
N HIS A 76 4.60 -3.43 -2.23
CA HIS A 76 4.91 -2.02 -2.01
C HIS A 76 3.82 -1.29 -1.23
N ILE A 77 4.21 -0.23 -0.53
CA ILE A 77 3.30 0.85 -0.12
C ILE A 77 3.47 2.00 -1.12
N VAL A 78 2.35 2.49 -1.65
CA VAL A 78 2.30 3.55 -2.66
C VAL A 78 1.36 4.66 -2.25
N LYS A 79 1.54 5.84 -2.85
CA LYS A 79 0.64 6.98 -2.77
C LYS A 79 0.25 7.42 -4.17
N ASP A 80 -1.05 7.55 -4.42
CA ASP A 80 -1.57 8.08 -5.67
C ASP A 80 -1.43 9.61 -5.76
N SER A 81 -1.79 10.15 -6.93
CA SER A 81 -1.73 11.58 -7.21
C SER A 81 -2.68 12.42 -6.35
N GLU A 82 -3.78 11.83 -5.87
CA GLU A 82 -4.77 12.46 -4.97
C GLU A 82 -4.36 12.38 -3.49
N GLY A 83 -3.30 11.63 -3.17
CA GLY A 83 -2.73 11.51 -1.83
C GLY A 83 -3.24 10.33 -1.02
N PHE A 84 -4.05 9.46 -1.59
CA PHE A 84 -4.48 8.21 -0.95
C PHE A 84 -3.35 7.19 -0.93
N LEU A 85 -3.34 6.37 0.11
CA LEU A 85 -2.29 5.38 0.36
C LEU A 85 -2.81 3.96 0.14
N PHE A 86 -1.96 3.13 -0.45
CA PHE A 86 -2.30 1.75 -0.76
C PHE A 86 -1.14 0.81 -0.48
N ALA A 87 -1.46 -0.40 -0.03
CA ALA A 87 -0.57 -1.54 -0.15
C ALA A 87 -0.91 -2.24 -1.47
N VAL A 88 0.08 -2.43 -2.34
CA VAL A 88 -0.12 -3.02 -3.67
C VAL A 88 0.80 -4.20 -3.94
N GLN A 89 0.35 -5.09 -4.81
CA GLN A 89 1.16 -6.15 -5.39
C GLN A 89 1.54 -5.79 -6.82
N ILE A 90 2.76 -5.33 -7.01
CA ILE A 90 3.39 -5.16 -8.33
C ILE A 90 3.99 -6.49 -8.77
N ARG A 91 3.64 -6.95 -9.98
CA ARG A 91 4.17 -8.18 -10.63
C ARG A 91 4.92 -7.84 -11.91
N ASN A 92 5.75 -8.77 -12.38
CA ASN A 92 6.39 -8.75 -13.70
C ASN A 92 5.56 -9.51 -14.74
#